data_AF-A0AAV6P6X4-F1
#
_entry.id   AF-A0AAV6P6X4-F1
#
_cell.length_a   1.000
_cell.length_b   1.000
_cell.length_c   1.000
_cell.angle_alpha   90.00
_cell.angle_beta   90.00
_cell.angle_gamma   90.00
#
_symmetry.space_group_name_H-M   'P 1'
#
loop_
_entity.id
_entity.type
_entity.pdbx_description
1 polymer ?
#
loop_
_entity_poly.entity_id
_entity_poly.type
_entity_poly.pdbx_seq_one_letter_code
_entity_poly.pdbx_strand_id
1 'polypeptide(L)'
;MSSTNLLQFPLLQFQCRPPSTFLFPAIKSHLSVVSIPFPSSQFLHNPSHGSASFVPMAKSPKSESSEQKFSHEGSVIESLPNGMFRVQLDNEDLILGYISGKIRKNFVRILPGDRVRVEVSRYDSTKGRIVYRHRSTKDPSS
;
A
#
# COMPACT_ATOMS: atom_id res chain seq x y z
N MET A 1 -25.73 13.61 52.89
CA MET A 1 -24.46 14.02 53.52
C MET A 1 -23.59 12.78 53.65
N SER A 2 -22.61 12.62 52.75
CA SER A 2 -21.45 11.70 52.85
C SER A 2 -20.86 11.58 51.43
N SER A 3 -20.02 12.53 51.06
CA SER A 3 -18.55 12.43 51.14
C SER A 3 -17.97 11.87 49.83
N THR A 4 -17.64 12.84 48.98
CA THR A 4 -16.81 12.80 47.78
C THR A 4 -15.50 12.05 47.99
N ASN A 5 -15.15 11.12 47.09
CA ASN A 5 -13.80 10.59 46.97
C ASN A 5 -13.33 10.72 45.52
N LEU A 6 -12.74 11.89 45.24
CA LEU A 6 -11.98 12.19 44.04
C LEU A 6 -10.55 11.69 44.26
N LEU A 7 -10.21 10.54 43.67
CA LEU A 7 -8.82 10.13 43.55
C LEU A 7 -8.22 10.68 42.27
N GLN A 8 -7.56 11.80 42.50
CA GLN A 8 -6.54 12.47 41.71
C GLN A 8 -5.44 11.48 41.26
N PHE A 9 -5.36 11.18 39.97
CA PHE A 9 -4.17 10.56 39.38
C PHE A 9 -3.27 11.64 38.79
N PRO A 10 -1.96 11.68 39.13
CA PRO A 10 -1.07 12.73 38.70
C PRO A 10 -0.71 12.59 37.21
N LEU A 11 -0.91 13.69 36.50
CA LEU A 11 -0.34 13.98 35.18
C LEU A 11 1.17 13.77 35.21
N LEU A 12 1.66 12.71 34.57
CA LEU A 12 3.08 12.58 34.27
C LEU A 12 3.39 13.35 32.97
N GLN A 13 3.75 14.62 33.17
CA GLN A 13 4.34 15.49 32.15
C GLN A 13 5.73 14.96 31.77
N PHE A 14 5.84 14.18 30.69
CA PHE A 14 7.12 13.94 30.03
C PHE A 14 7.41 15.10 29.08
N GLN A 15 7.99 16.16 29.66
CA GLN A 15 8.62 17.25 28.91
C GLN A 15 10.11 16.95 28.67
N CYS A 16 10.54 17.30 27.46
CA CYS A 16 11.88 17.84 27.12
C CYS A 16 13.06 16.85 26.96
N ARG A 17 13.48 16.59 25.71
CA ARG A 17 14.54 17.36 24.98
C ARG A 17 14.97 16.67 23.67
N PRO A 18 15.12 17.42 22.56
CA PRO A 18 15.64 16.92 21.29
C PRO A 18 17.18 16.93 21.26
N PRO A 19 17.86 15.94 20.65
CA PRO A 19 19.23 16.13 20.20
C PRO A 19 19.23 16.76 18.80
N SER A 20 19.55 18.06 18.78
CA SER A 20 20.55 18.66 17.88
C SER A 20 20.57 18.20 16.42
N THR A 21 19.98 19.03 15.56
CA THR A 21 20.64 19.56 14.35
C THR A 21 21.55 18.61 13.58
N PHE A 22 21.00 17.83 12.65
CA PHE A 22 21.77 17.39 11.49
C PHE A 22 21.74 18.51 10.44
N LEU A 23 22.73 19.39 10.59
CA LEU A 23 23.17 20.37 9.62
C LEU A 23 23.67 19.62 8.38
N PHE A 24 22.86 19.54 7.33
CA PHE A 24 23.32 19.06 6.02
C PHE A 24 24.23 20.14 5.40
N PRO A 25 25.48 19.83 5.02
CA PRO A 25 26.30 20.76 4.27
C PRO A 25 25.78 20.86 2.84
N ALA A 26 25.35 22.07 2.48
CA ALA A 26 25.13 22.47 1.10
C ALA A 26 26.48 22.47 0.36
N ILE A 27 26.70 21.49 -0.52
CA ILE A 27 27.83 21.51 -1.44
C ILE A 27 27.31 22.02 -2.77
N LYS A 28 27.46 23.34 -2.96
CA LYS A 28 27.61 23.96 -4.27
C LYS A 28 28.96 23.50 -4.82
N SER A 29 28.97 22.77 -5.92
CA SER A 29 30.14 22.68 -6.79
C SER A 29 29.71 22.86 -8.24
N HIS A 30 29.87 24.10 -8.65
CA HIS A 30 29.87 24.61 -10.01
C HIS A 30 31.03 23.96 -10.78
N LEU A 31 30.74 23.06 -11.71
CA LEU A 31 31.74 22.52 -12.64
C LEU A 31 31.20 22.56 -14.08
N SER A 32 31.62 23.65 -14.74
CA SER A 32 32.10 23.73 -16.11
C SER A 32 31.52 22.79 -17.16
N VAL A 33 30.74 23.42 -18.05
CA VAL A 33 30.52 23.06 -19.45
C VAL A 33 31.83 22.58 -20.09
N VAL A 34 31.88 21.32 -20.49
CA VAL A 34 32.86 20.81 -21.47
C VAL A 34 32.12 20.62 -22.79
N SER A 35 32.39 21.55 -23.70
CA SER A 35 31.94 21.53 -25.08
C SER A 35 32.53 20.33 -25.80
N ILE A 36 31.70 19.34 -26.12
CA ILE A 36 32.06 18.25 -27.03
C ILE A 36 31.88 18.79 -28.47
N PRO A 37 32.93 18.78 -29.31
CA PRO A 37 32.78 19.15 -30.71
C PRO A 37 32.00 18.06 -31.45
N PHE A 38 30.81 18.43 -31.92
CA PHE A 38 29.94 17.61 -32.74
C PHE A 38 30.58 17.45 -34.13
N PRO A 39 30.89 16.24 -34.62
CA PRO A 39 31.35 16.07 -35.98
C PRO A 39 30.19 16.34 -36.94
N SER A 40 30.38 17.40 -37.72
CA SER A 40 29.66 17.72 -38.95
C SER A 40 29.85 16.61 -39.99
N SER A 41 28.91 16.54 -40.93
CA SER A 41 28.89 15.68 -42.14
C SER A 41 28.35 14.25 -41.87
N GLN A 42 27.29 13.72 -42.49
CA GLN A 42 26.59 14.03 -43.73
C GLN A 42 25.13 13.51 -43.62
N PHE A 43 24.14 14.39 -43.76
CA PHE A 43 22.76 13.96 -44.03
C PHE A 43 22.58 13.90 -45.55
N LEU A 44 22.72 12.70 -46.12
CA LEU A 44 22.12 12.42 -47.42
C LEU A 44 20.61 12.29 -47.22
N HIS A 45 19.89 13.16 -47.91
CA HIS A 45 18.43 13.15 -47.96
C HIS A 45 17.96 11.95 -48.78
N ASN A 46 16.89 11.30 -48.34
CA ASN A 46 15.98 10.60 -49.24
C ASN A 46 14.56 11.06 -48.91
N PRO A 47 13.96 11.97 -49.71
CA PRO A 47 12.56 12.27 -49.60
C PRO A 47 11.81 11.40 -50.61
N SER A 48 11.05 10.43 -50.12
CA SER A 48 9.89 9.96 -50.84
C SER A 48 8.75 9.70 -49.86
N HIS A 49 7.71 10.50 -50.07
CA HIS A 49 6.43 10.45 -49.41
C HIS A 49 5.83 9.05 -49.55
N GLY A 50 5.56 8.40 -48.42
CA GLY A 50 4.83 7.15 -48.36
C GLY A 50 4.26 6.99 -46.96
N SER A 51 2.99 7.38 -46.80
CA SER A 51 2.09 7.09 -45.68
C SER A 51 2.77 6.58 -44.39
N ALA A 52 3.05 7.50 -43.46
CA ALA A 52 3.17 7.15 -42.06
C ALA A 52 1.81 6.58 -41.60
N SER A 53 1.65 5.26 -41.77
CA SER A 53 0.65 4.49 -41.07
C SER A 53 1.02 4.55 -39.60
N PHE A 54 0.46 5.54 -38.92
CA PHE A 54 0.44 5.62 -37.46
C PHE A 54 -0.45 4.47 -36.99
N VAL A 55 0.07 3.23 -37.03
CA VAL A 55 -0.56 2.11 -36.36
C VAL A 55 -0.48 2.45 -34.88
N PRO A 56 -1.59 2.71 -34.18
CA PRO A 56 -1.52 2.81 -32.73
C PRO A 56 -1.01 1.45 -32.27
N MET A 57 0.16 1.42 -31.65
CA MET A 57 0.69 0.25 -30.98
C MET A 57 -0.36 -0.18 -29.96
N ALA A 58 -1.24 -1.09 -30.36
CA ALA A 58 -2.30 -1.61 -29.53
C ALA A 58 -1.61 -2.16 -28.29
N LYS A 59 -1.88 -1.52 -27.15
CA LYS A 59 -1.39 -1.93 -25.85
C LYS A 59 -1.79 -3.39 -25.68
N SER A 60 -0.81 -4.29 -25.80
CA SER A 60 -1.03 -5.74 -25.72
C SER A 60 -1.90 -6.03 -24.49
N PRO A 61 -3.01 -6.77 -24.62
CA PRO A 61 -3.79 -7.16 -23.46
C PRO A 61 -2.83 -7.93 -22.56
N LYS A 62 -2.54 -7.35 -21.40
CA LYS A 62 -1.69 -7.96 -20.39
C LYS A 62 -2.36 -9.29 -20.08
N SER A 63 -1.77 -10.39 -20.55
CA SER A 63 -2.24 -11.74 -20.30
C SER A 63 -2.21 -11.94 -18.80
N GLU A 64 -3.38 -11.78 -18.18
CA GLU A 64 -3.61 -12.17 -16.81
C GLU A 64 -3.52 -13.69 -16.82
N SER A 65 -2.33 -14.22 -16.51
CA SER A 65 -2.19 -15.59 -16.04
C SER A 65 -3.11 -15.71 -14.83
N SER A 66 -4.30 -16.24 -15.07
CA SER A 66 -5.36 -16.46 -14.10
C SER A 66 -4.92 -17.56 -13.15
N GLU A 67 -3.97 -17.23 -12.27
CA GLU A 67 -3.72 -18.00 -11.07
C GLU A 67 -5.06 -18.12 -10.35
N GLN A 68 -5.51 -19.36 -10.20
CA GLN A 68 -6.74 -19.71 -9.50
C GLN A 68 -6.62 -19.21 -8.06
N LYS A 69 -7.28 -18.09 -7.76
CA LYS A 69 -7.28 -17.48 -6.44
C LYS A 69 -8.27 -18.20 -5.53
N PHE A 70 -7.74 -18.84 -4.50
CA PHE A 70 -8.57 -19.44 -3.47
C PHE A 70 -8.97 -18.36 -2.46
N SER A 71 -10.27 -18.19 -2.22
CA SER A 71 -10.81 -17.12 -1.39
C SER A 71 -11.58 -17.70 -0.20
N HIS A 72 -11.26 -17.21 0.99
CA HIS A 72 -11.95 -17.53 2.24
C HIS A 72 -12.47 -16.28 2.93
N GLU A 73 -13.44 -16.49 3.81
CA GLU A 73 -13.97 -15.47 4.70
C GLU A 73 -13.46 -15.71 6.12
N GLY A 74 -13.39 -14.63 6.89
CA GLY A 74 -12.87 -14.66 8.24
C GLY A 74 -13.09 -13.36 8.99
N SER A 75 -12.75 -13.40 10.27
CA SER A 75 -12.83 -12.25 11.18
C SER A 75 -11.43 -11.84 11.65
N VAL A 76 -11.21 -10.54 11.75
CA VAL A 76 -9.94 -10.00 12.24
C VAL A 76 -9.94 -10.06 13.77
N ILE A 77 -8.94 -10.70 14.38
CA ILE A 77 -8.82 -10.77 15.84
C ILE A 77 -7.96 -9.61 16.33
N GLU A 78 -6.76 -9.45 15.77
CA GLU A 78 -5.77 -8.50 16.27
C GLU A 78 -5.05 -7.79 15.12
N SER A 79 -4.68 -6.53 15.36
CA SER A 79 -3.82 -5.74 14.48
C SER A 79 -2.37 -5.76 14.97
N LEU A 80 -1.44 -6.12 14.10
CA LEU A 80 0.00 -6.10 14.38
C LEU A 80 0.62 -4.77 13.89
N PRO A 81 1.70 -4.29 14.53
CA PRO A 81 2.31 -2.99 14.22
C PRO A 81 2.87 -2.87 12.80
N ASN A 82 3.16 -4.00 12.13
CA ASN A 82 3.71 -4.04 10.77
C ASN A 82 2.65 -3.83 9.67
N GLY A 83 1.43 -3.41 10.03
CA GLY A 83 0.31 -3.35 9.10
C GLY A 83 -0.15 -4.74 8.64
N MET A 84 0.09 -5.75 9.47
CA MET A 84 -0.41 -7.11 9.30
C MET A 84 -1.53 -7.36 10.31
N PHE A 85 -2.39 -8.33 10.02
CA PHE A 85 -3.53 -8.65 10.87
C PHE A 85 -3.57 -10.14 11.13
N ARG A 86 -3.93 -10.51 12.36
CA ARG A 86 -4.31 -11.89 12.69
C ARG A 86 -5.77 -12.07 12.31
N VAL A 87 -6.02 -12.96 11.36
CA VAL A 87 -7.36 -13.27 10.88
C VAL A 87 -7.69 -14.71 11.26
N GLN A 88 -8.84 -14.91 11.88
CA GLN A 88 -9.43 -16.22 12.07
C GLN A 88 -10.31 -16.50 10.87
N LEU A 89 -9.93 -17.51 10.09
CA LEU A 89 -10.79 -18.01 9.02
C LEU A 89 -11.98 -18.76 9.62
N ASP A 90 -13.05 -18.92 8.86
CA ASP A 90 -14.20 -19.74 9.28
C ASP A 90 -13.83 -21.24 9.39
N ASN A 91 -12.66 -21.63 8.88
CA ASN A 91 -12.05 -22.95 9.06
C ASN A 91 -11.34 -23.10 10.42
N GLU A 92 -11.47 -22.12 11.33
CA GLU A 92 -10.80 -22.04 12.65
C GLU A 92 -9.27 -21.81 12.60
N ASP A 93 -8.67 -21.77 11.41
CA ASP A 93 -7.25 -21.45 11.23
C ASP A 93 -6.94 -19.98 11.50
N LEU A 94 -5.84 -19.75 12.22
CA LEU A 94 -5.27 -18.43 12.47
C LEU A 94 -4.20 -18.13 11.42
N ILE A 95 -4.46 -17.12 10.60
CA ILE A 95 -3.57 -16.73 9.50
C ILE A 95 -3.04 -15.31 9.67
N LEU A 96 -1.90 -15.06 9.05
CA LEU A 96 -1.30 -13.74 8.95
C LEU A 96 -1.73 -13.08 7.63
N GLY A 97 -2.59 -12.08 7.75
CA GLY A 97 -3.14 -11.33 6.62
C GLY A 97 -2.37 -10.04 6.36
N TYR A 98 -1.96 -9.82 5.11
CA TYR A 98 -1.47 -8.52 4.65
C TYR A 98 -2.51 -7.81 3.77
N ILE A 99 -2.45 -6.47 3.78
CA ILE A 99 -3.37 -5.63 3.04
C ILE A 99 -3.05 -5.68 1.54
N SER A 100 -4.06 -5.92 0.69
CA SER A 100 -3.90 -5.78 -0.75
C SER A 100 -3.63 -4.32 -1.16
N GLY A 101 -2.92 -4.13 -2.28
CA GLY A 101 -2.71 -2.78 -2.82
C GLY A 101 -4.02 -2.04 -3.12
N LYS A 102 -5.11 -2.75 -3.41
CA LYS A 102 -6.44 -2.17 -3.64
C LYS A 102 -6.96 -1.48 -2.36
N ILE A 103 -6.88 -2.16 -1.22
CA ILE A 103 -7.29 -1.58 0.07
C ILE A 103 -6.44 -0.36 0.42
N ARG A 104 -5.12 -0.39 0.17
CA ARG A 104 -4.22 0.75 0.38
C ARG A 104 -4.62 1.96 -0.47
N LYS A 105 -4.94 1.76 -1.75
CA LYS A 105 -5.39 2.84 -2.66
C LYS A 105 -6.76 3.41 -2.27
N ASN A 106 -7.64 2.57 -1.75
CA ASN A 106 -8.99 2.97 -1.32
C ASN A 106 -9.03 3.53 0.11
N PHE A 107 -7.88 3.68 0.78
CA PHE A 107 -7.76 4.16 2.16
C PHE A 107 -8.69 3.45 3.17
N VAL A 108 -9.01 2.17 2.90
CA VAL A 108 -9.89 1.40 3.78
C VAL A 108 -9.09 0.93 4.99
N ARG A 109 -9.54 1.32 6.18
CA ARG A 109 -8.96 0.91 7.46
C ARG A 109 -9.62 -0.39 7.92
N ILE A 110 -8.81 -1.35 8.34
CA ILE A 110 -9.24 -2.61 8.93
C ILE A 110 -9.07 -2.48 10.44
N LEU A 111 -10.13 -2.77 11.20
CA LEU A 111 -10.12 -2.82 12.65
C LEU A 111 -10.29 -4.27 13.13
N PRO A 112 -9.83 -4.61 14.35
CA PRO A 112 -10.19 -5.89 14.96
C PRO A 112 -11.72 -5.98 15.10
N GLY A 113 -12.27 -7.16 14.82
CA GLY A 113 -13.71 -7.43 14.76
C GLY A 113 -14.34 -7.27 13.37
N ASP A 114 -13.62 -6.74 12.38
CA ASP A 114 -14.13 -6.64 11.01
C ASP A 114 -14.21 -8.01 10.32
N ARG A 115 -15.27 -8.21 9.54
CA ARG A 115 -15.40 -9.35 8.62
C ARG A 115 -14.70 -9.03 7.30
N VAL A 116 -13.77 -9.88 6.90
CA VAL A 116 -12.90 -9.66 5.74
C VAL A 116 -12.85 -10.90 4.86
N ARG A 117 -12.62 -10.67 3.57
CA ARG A 117 -12.36 -11.72 2.59
C ARG A 117 -10.87 -11.79 2.29
N VAL A 118 -10.30 -12.98 2.46
CA VAL A 118 -8.89 -13.26 2.33
C VAL A 118 -8.66 -14.20 1.14
N GLU A 119 -7.80 -13.79 0.22
CA GLU A 119 -7.25 -14.69 -0.80
C GLU A 119 -6.04 -15.41 -0.22
N VAL A 120 -6.11 -16.73 -0.14
CA VAL A 120 -5.04 -17.59 0.35
C VAL A 120 -4.30 -18.19 -0.84
N SER A 121 -2.98 -18.21 -0.76
CA SER A 121 -2.14 -18.81 -1.80
C SER A 121 -2.19 -20.33 -1.68
N ARG A 122 -2.22 -21.05 -2.82
CA ARG A 122 -2.29 -22.52 -2.84
C ARG A 122 -1.16 -23.22 -2.08
N TYR A 123 -0.03 -22.55 -1.94
CA TYR A 123 1.16 -23.10 -1.30
C TYR A 123 1.17 -22.88 0.21
N ASP A 124 0.58 -21.78 0.71
CA ASP A 124 0.68 -21.37 2.10
C ASP A 124 -0.70 -21.01 2.65
N SER A 125 -1.32 -21.93 3.39
CA SER A 125 -2.60 -21.68 4.07
C SER A 125 -2.47 -20.75 5.28
N THR A 126 -1.25 -20.49 5.76
CA THR A 126 -0.97 -19.66 6.96
C THR A 126 -0.86 -18.17 6.64
N LYS A 127 -0.72 -17.82 5.36
CA LYS A 127 -0.55 -16.43 4.90
C LYS A 127 -1.64 -16.10 3.89
N GLY A 128 -2.19 -14.91 4.01
CA GLY A 128 -3.30 -14.48 3.17
C GLY A 128 -3.24 -13.03 2.76
N ARG A 129 -3.88 -12.71 1.64
CA ARG A 129 -4.05 -11.35 1.13
C ARG A 129 -5.48 -10.88 1.40
N ILE A 130 -5.63 -9.81 2.17
CA ILE A 130 -6.94 -9.21 2.46
C ILE A 130 -7.37 -8.38 1.25
N VAL A 131 -8.43 -8.81 0.57
CA VAL A 131 -8.92 -8.17 -0.67
C VAL A 131 -10.10 -7.25 -0.41
N TYR A 132 -11.00 -7.65 0.50
CA TYR A 132 -12.24 -6.93 0.73
C TYR A 132 -12.64 -6.95 2.21
N ARG A 133 -13.29 -5.87 2.64
CA ARG A 133 -13.94 -5.74 3.96
C ARG A 133 -15.44 -5.65 3.74
N HIS A 134 -16.20 -6.49 4.42
CA HIS A 134 -17.66 -6.42 4.37
C HIS A 134 -18.14 -5.18 5.12
N ARG A 135 -18.92 -4.34 4.44
CA ARG A 135 -19.68 -3.27 5.10
C ARG A 135 -20.98 -3.90 5.52
N SER A 136 -21.24 -4.01 6.81
CA SER A 136 -22.57 -4.32 7.29
C SER A 136 -23.41 -3.06 7.04
N THR A 137 -24.10 -2.99 5.90
CA THR A 137 -25.24 -2.10 5.72
C THR A 137 -26.34 -2.63 6.63
N LYS A 138 -26.25 -2.31 7.91
CA LYS A 138 -27.36 -2.47 8.85
C LYS A 138 -28.21 -1.22 8.69
N ASP A 139 -29.10 -1.25 7.71
CA ASP A 139 -30.19 -0.29 7.61
C ASP A 139 -31.41 -0.83 8.37
N PRO A 140 -32.26 0.09 8.87
CA PRO A 140 -32.74 0.05 10.26
C PRO A 140 -34.23 -0.30 10.30
N SER A 141 -34.57 -1.54 10.66
CA SER A 141 -35.97 -1.94 10.88
C SER A 141 -36.24 -2.28 12.35
N SER A 142 -35.81 -1.41 13.26
CA SER A 142 -36.23 -1.39 14.67
C SER A 142 -36.13 0.02 15.22
#